data_AF-A0A2G4G4Y0-F1
#
_entry.id   AF-A0A2G4G4Y0-F1
#
_cell.length_a   1.000
_cell.length_b   1.000
_cell.length_c   1.000
_cell.angle_alpha   90.00
_cell.angle_beta   90.00
_cell.angle_gamma   90.00
#
_symmetry.space_group_name_H-M   'P 1'
#
loop_
_entity.id
_entity.type
_entity.pdbx_description
1 polymer ?
#
loop_
_entity_poly.entity_id
_entity_poly.type
_entity_poly.pdbx_seq_one_letter_code
_entity_poly.pdbx_strand_id
1 'polypeptide(L)'
;MTQITDTESKKTPVASPEVDTNLLTHDSKVFIRWLEISEANTMLRFQRDLEVMRNHSAKVVQLAQRIEQAVTPNEKDVLTKARDTELQNYRKNDAEFELVYKTKTDDWILRPHFLQNTKIRLLSPVSDDIIDKLRKGPDFKESDIVARGNQKLILLSTVEGDQIPLLERNLRIVQAQQTSLIQLRAAQQTAADADAKKRVADEIEKVTKSLQTNAELMLKTYGIFTNDIVVENLGGILWVALLEEELKRYVEKRESSKGAKPATAAAPAPVPAAIAPKFEAVKTEAPKPKKA
;
A
#
# COMPACT_ATOMS: atom_id res chain seq x y z
N MET A 1 -42.98 -57.74 15.83
CA MET A 1 -42.47 -56.70 16.74
C MET A 1 -41.11 -56.26 16.23
N THR A 2 -40.95 -54.95 16.15
CA THR A 2 -40.02 -54.19 15.32
C THR A 2 -38.56 -54.35 15.72
N GLN A 3 -37.71 -54.64 14.73
CA GLN A 3 -36.27 -54.38 14.78
C GLN A 3 -36.06 -52.87 14.56
N ILE A 4 -35.38 -52.20 15.49
CA ILE A 4 -34.84 -50.86 15.28
C ILE A 4 -33.34 -51.06 15.08
N THR A 5 -32.91 -51.01 13.83
CA THR A 5 -31.50 -50.83 13.45
C THR A 5 -31.27 -49.36 13.19
N ASP A 6 -30.33 -48.80 13.96
CA ASP A 6 -29.74 -47.48 13.78
C ASP A 6 -29.38 -47.21 12.32
N THR A 7 -29.91 -46.12 11.78
CA THR A 7 -29.41 -45.54 10.53
C THR A 7 -28.76 -44.20 10.87
N GLU A 8 -27.45 -44.25 11.05
CA GLU A 8 -26.57 -43.11 11.20
C GLU A 8 -26.63 -42.26 9.92
N SER A 9 -27.32 -41.12 9.99
CA SER A 9 -27.43 -40.18 8.88
C SER A 9 -26.09 -39.48 8.67
N LYS A 10 -25.33 -39.98 7.70
CA LYS A 10 -24.07 -39.42 7.19
C LYS A 10 -24.30 -37.96 6.74
N LYS A 11 -23.96 -37.00 7.60
CA LYS A 11 -23.95 -35.57 7.29
C LYS A 11 -22.81 -35.31 6.29
N THR A 12 -23.16 -35.00 5.05
CA THR A 12 -22.20 -34.52 4.04
C THR A 12 -21.51 -33.25 4.57
N PRO A 13 -20.18 -33.11 4.49
CA PRO A 13 -19.52 -31.88 4.88
C PRO A 13 -19.95 -30.78 3.90
N VAL A 14 -20.52 -29.69 4.42
CA VAL A 14 -20.70 -28.46 3.64
C VAL A 14 -19.31 -27.99 3.27
N ALA A 15 -18.98 -28.01 1.98
CA ALA A 15 -17.73 -27.47 1.47
C ALA A 15 -17.62 -26.00 1.92
N SER A 16 -16.54 -25.67 2.61
CA SER A 16 -16.23 -24.29 2.98
C SER A 16 -16.35 -23.40 1.75
N PRO A 17 -16.95 -22.21 1.83
CA PRO A 17 -17.04 -21.30 0.70
C PRO A 17 -15.62 -21.03 0.18
N GLU A 18 -15.40 -21.30 -1.09
CA GLU A 18 -14.14 -21.04 -1.78
C GLU A 18 -13.85 -19.53 -1.74
N VAL A 19 -12.93 -19.14 -0.86
CA VAL A 19 -12.52 -17.73 -0.67
C VAL A 19 -11.87 -17.24 -1.96
N ASP A 20 -12.43 -16.18 -2.53
CA ASP A 20 -11.90 -15.58 -3.74
C ASP A 20 -10.68 -14.72 -3.41
N THR A 21 -9.48 -15.21 -3.68
CA THR A 21 -8.24 -14.48 -3.38
C THR A 21 -8.05 -13.24 -4.26
N ASN A 22 -8.91 -13.03 -5.28
CA ASN A 22 -8.88 -11.82 -6.10
C ASN A 22 -9.80 -10.72 -5.56
N LEU A 23 -10.63 -11.01 -4.56
CA LEU A 23 -11.50 -10.04 -3.92
C LEU A 23 -11.12 -9.84 -2.45
N LEU A 24 -11.17 -8.60 -2.01
CA LEU A 24 -10.94 -8.23 -0.63
C LEU A 24 -12.03 -7.28 -0.15
N THR A 25 -12.65 -7.58 0.98
CA THR A 25 -13.56 -6.63 1.63
C THR A 25 -12.79 -5.81 2.64
N HIS A 26 -12.77 -4.49 2.46
CA HIS A 26 -12.10 -3.54 3.34
C HIS A 26 -12.94 -2.27 3.43
N ASP A 27 -13.11 -1.68 4.62
CA ASP A 27 -13.91 -0.46 4.85
C ASP A 27 -15.31 -0.47 4.19
N SER A 28 -16.04 -1.58 4.30
CA SER A 28 -17.37 -1.77 3.67
C SER A 28 -17.38 -1.66 2.14
N LYS A 29 -16.22 -1.75 1.48
CA LYS A 29 -16.07 -1.77 0.02
C LYS A 29 -15.44 -3.09 -0.41
N VAL A 30 -15.74 -3.51 -1.63
CA VAL A 30 -15.09 -4.67 -2.27
C VAL A 30 -13.99 -4.16 -3.18
N PHE A 31 -12.78 -4.66 -2.99
CA PHE A 31 -11.61 -4.38 -3.78
C PHE A 31 -11.27 -5.60 -4.63
N ILE A 32 -10.79 -5.34 -5.85
CA ILE A 32 -10.22 -6.36 -6.71
C ILE A 32 -8.70 -6.24 -6.71
N ARG A 33 -8.04 -7.39 -6.82
CA ARG A 33 -6.62 -7.50 -7.09
C ARG A 33 -6.33 -6.94 -8.49
N TRP A 34 -5.79 -5.73 -8.55
CA TRP A 34 -5.59 -5.01 -9.81
C TRP A 34 -4.24 -5.32 -10.47
N LEU A 35 -3.17 -5.29 -9.66
CA LEU A 35 -1.81 -5.53 -10.10
C LEU A 35 -1.02 -6.21 -8.98
N GLU A 36 -0.19 -7.19 -9.34
CA GLU A 36 0.81 -7.78 -8.46
C GLU A 36 2.21 -7.37 -8.93
N ILE A 37 3.06 -6.98 -7.99
CA ILE A 37 4.45 -6.63 -8.21
C ILE A 37 5.29 -7.50 -7.29
N SER A 38 6.14 -8.35 -7.87
CA SER A 38 6.93 -9.32 -7.11
C SER A 38 8.42 -8.97 -7.02
N GLU A 39 8.86 -7.92 -7.72
CA GLU A 39 10.26 -7.51 -7.78
C GLU A 39 10.50 -6.20 -7.02
N ALA A 40 11.54 -6.16 -6.19
CA ALA A 40 11.83 -5.03 -5.30
C ALA A 40 12.12 -3.72 -6.05
N ASN A 41 12.94 -3.76 -7.09
CA ASN A 41 13.26 -2.58 -7.89
C ASN A 41 12.01 -2.02 -8.60
N THR A 42 11.17 -2.92 -9.11
CA THR A 42 9.90 -2.58 -9.75
C THR A 42 8.91 -2.02 -8.73
N MET A 43 8.89 -2.54 -7.51
CA MET A 43 8.03 -2.06 -6.42
C MET A 43 8.40 -0.65 -5.97
N LEU A 44 9.70 -0.39 -5.74
CA LEU A 44 10.17 0.95 -5.38
C LEU A 44 9.84 1.97 -6.47
N ARG A 45 10.07 1.60 -7.72
CA ARG A 45 9.71 2.42 -8.88
C ARG A 45 8.20 2.67 -8.93
N PHE A 46 7.39 1.63 -8.75
CA PHE A 46 5.93 1.72 -8.79
C PHE A 46 5.39 2.68 -7.75
N GLN A 47 5.88 2.63 -6.51
CA GLN A 47 5.44 3.55 -5.45
C GLN A 47 5.66 5.02 -5.84
N ARG A 48 6.83 5.32 -6.40
CA ARG A 48 7.18 6.67 -6.88
C ARG A 48 6.31 7.07 -8.08
N ASP A 49 6.21 6.20 -9.08
CA ASP A 49 5.44 6.50 -10.29
C ASP A 49 3.95 6.68 -9.95
N LEU A 50 3.41 5.89 -9.02
CA LEU A 50 2.06 6.02 -8.49
C LEU A 50 1.83 7.37 -7.79
N GLU A 51 2.79 7.82 -6.98
CA GLU A 51 2.71 9.14 -6.34
C GLU A 51 2.68 10.28 -7.36
N VAL A 52 3.52 10.19 -8.40
CA VAL A 52 3.50 11.14 -9.53
C VAL A 52 2.13 11.16 -10.21
N MET A 53 1.57 9.99 -10.52
CA MET A 53 0.24 9.89 -11.16
C MET A 53 -0.87 10.45 -10.26
N ARG A 54 -0.84 10.18 -8.95
CA ARG A 54 -1.79 10.75 -7.99
C ARG A 54 -1.70 12.28 -7.95
N ASN A 55 -0.50 12.83 -7.93
CA ASN A 55 -0.28 14.28 -7.90
C ASN A 55 -0.82 14.96 -9.16
N HIS A 56 -0.52 14.40 -10.35
CA HIS A 56 -1.09 14.90 -11.60
C HIS A 56 -2.62 14.82 -11.58
N SER A 57 -3.19 13.67 -11.20
CA SER A 57 -4.64 13.47 -11.13
C SER A 57 -5.32 14.48 -10.20
N ALA A 58 -4.78 14.67 -8.98
CA ALA A 58 -5.30 15.62 -8.02
C ALA A 58 -5.26 17.06 -8.55
N LYS A 59 -4.16 17.43 -9.22
CA LYS A 59 -4.00 18.76 -9.80
C LYS A 59 -4.93 19.01 -10.98
N VAL A 60 -5.19 18.02 -11.83
CA VAL A 60 -6.19 18.13 -12.91
C VAL A 60 -7.58 18.37 -12.33
N VAL A 61 -7.98 17.62 -11.29
CA VAL A 61 -9.27 17.81 -10.60
C VAL A 61 -9.36 19.20 -9.97
N GLN A 62 -8.31 19.63 -9.27
CA GLN A 62 -8.25 20.97 -8.66
C GLN A 62 -8.40 22.08 -9.71
N LEU A 63 -7.71 21.96 -10.86
CA LEU A 63 -7.81 22.94 -11.93
C LEU A 63 -9.20 22.95 -12.57
N ALA A 64 -9.85 21.80 -12.73
CA ALA A 64 -11.22 21.71 -13.21
C ALA A 64 -12.20 22.46 -12.28
N GLN A 65 -12.10 22.26 -10.96
CA GLN A 65 -12.91 22.99 -9.98
C GLN A 65 -12.67 24.50 -10.04
N ARG A 66 -11.41 24.93 -10.20
CA ARG A 66 -11.08 26.35 -10.33
C ARG A 66 -11.63 26.97 -11.62
N ILE A 67 -11.67 26.22 -12.72
CA ILE A 67 -12.28 26.66 -13.99
C ILE A 67 -13.78 26.91 -13.82
N GLU A 68 -14.48 26.07 -13.05
CA GLU A 68 -15.91 26.25 -12.73
C GLU A 68 -16.18 27.48 -11.86
N GLN A 69 -15.22 27.83 -10.98
CA GLN A 69 -15.30 28.98 -10.08
C GLN A 69 -14.81 30.30 -10.72
N ALA A 70 -14.15 30.24 -11.87
CA ALA A 70 -13.57 31.40 -12.54
C ALA A 70 -14.68 32.36 -13.02
N VAL A 71 -14.59 33.62 -12.60
CA VAL A 71 -15.59 34.64 -12.90
C VAL A 71 -15.28 35.44 -14.17
N THR A 72 -14.02 35.43 -14.61
CA THR A 72 -13.60 36.14 -15.84
C THR A 72 -13.23 35.19 -16.98
N PRO A 73 -13.50 35.56 -18.24
CA PRO A 73 -13.08 34.77 -19.41
C PRO A 73 -11.55 34.57 -19.49
N ASN A 74 -10.77 35.59 -19.12
CA ASN A 74 -9.31 35.51 -19.16
C ASN A 74 -8.76 34.52 -18.12
N GLU A 75 -9.27 34.56 -16.89
CA GLU A 75 -8.91 33.59 -15.85
C GLU A 75 -9.28 32.17 -16.28
N LYS A 76 -10.47 31.99 -16.85
CA LYS A 76 -10.94 30.70 -17.37
C LYS A 76 -10.02 30.15 -18.45
N ASP A 77 -9.57 30.97 -19.40
CA ASP A 77 -8.63 30.56 -20.46
C ASP A 77 -7.27 30.12 -19.89
N VAL A 78 -6.70 30.91 -18.97
CA VAL A 78 -5.42 30.58 -18.32
C VAL A 78 -5.50 29.26 -17.55
N LEU A 79 -6.56 29.07 -16.76
CA LEU A 79 -6.76 27.84 -16.00
C LEU A 79 -7.01 26.63 -16.91
N THR A 80 -7.72 26.82 -18.02
CA THR A 80 -7.95 25.77 -19.02
C THR A 80 -6.64 25.33 -19.65
N LYS A 81 -5.78 26.25 -20.08
CA LYS A 81 -4.45 25.93 -20.62
C LYS A 81 -3.56 25.21 -19.61
N ALA A 82 -3.61 25.62 -18.34
CA ALA A 82 -2.88 24.96 -17.26
C ALA A 82 -3.37 23.51 -17.05
N ARG A 83 -4.69 23.30 -17.01
CA ARG A 83 -5.30 21.96 -16.90
C ARG A 83 -4.92 21.07 -18.08
N ASP A 84 -4.96 21.61 -19.30
CA ASP A 84 -4.67 20.84 -20.51
C ASP A 84 -3.19 20.44 -20.58
N THR A 85 -2.28 21.33 -20.16
CA THR A 85 -0.86 21.00 -19.99
C THR A 85 -0.66 19.89 -18.96
N GLU A 86 -1.33 20.00 -17.80
CA GLU A 86 -1.26 18.99 -16.74
C GLU A 86 -1.78 17.63 -17.23
N LEU A 87 -2.87 17.63 -18.01
CA LEU A 87 -3.46 16.43 -18.58
C LEU A 87 -2.55 15.79 -19.65
N GLN A 88 -1.81 16.58 -20.42
CA GLN A 88 -0.79 16.06 -21.35
C GLN A 88 0.36 15.37 -20.59
N ASN A 89 0.84 16.00 -19.51
CA ASN A 89 1.87 15.40 -18.65
C ASN A 89 1.37 14.10 -18.00
N TYR A 90 0.14 14.09 -17.48
CA TYR A 90 -0.51 12.88 -16.97
C TYR A 90 -0.52 11.78 -18.03
N ARG A 91 -1.03 12.05 -19.24
CA ARG A 91 -1.14 11.04 -20.30
C ARG A 91 0.20 10.49 -20.76
N LYS A 92 1.24 11.33 -20.80
CA LYS A 92 2.61 10.89 -21.11
C LYS A 92 3.10 9.91 -20.05
N ASN A 93 2.97 10.27 -18.78
CA ASN A 93 3.40 9.43 -17.66
C ASN A 93 2.56 8.15 -17.56
N ASP A 94 1.27 8.22 -17.88
CA ASP A 94 0.36 7.06 -17.93
C ASP A 94 0.75 6.07 -19.04
N ALA A 95 1.21 6.56 -20.19
CA ALA A 95 1.75 5.69 -21.25
C ALA A 95 3.05 5.00 -20.80
N GLU A 96 3.92 5.69 -20.08
CA GLU A 96 5.10 5.07 -19.45
C GLU A 96 4.70 4.05 -18.37
N PHE A 97 3.66 4.35 -17.59
CA PHE A 97 3.10 3.45 -16.59
C PHE A 97 2.58 2.16 -17.24
N GLU A 98 1.83 2.27 -18.34
CA GLU A 98 1.34 1.12 -19.10
C GLU A 98 2.47 0.26 -19.66
N LEU A 99 3.53 0.87 -20.19
CA LEU A 99 4.67 0.13 -20.72
C LEU A 99 5.33 -0.76 -19.66
N VAL A 100 5.37 -0.30 -18.42
CA VAL A 100 6.11 -0.93 -17.32
C VAL A 100 5.25 -1.90 -16.55
N TYR A 101 4.03 -1.49 -16.20
CA TYR A 101 3.13 -2.24 -15.32
C TYR A 101 1.98 -2.91 -16.07
N LYS A 102 1.91 -2.76 -17.40
CA LYS A 102 0.90 -3.36 -18.28
C LYS A 102 -0.54 -2.98 -17.93
N THR A 103 -0.71 -1.81 -17.32
CA THR A 103 -2.01 -1.24 -16.94
C THR A 103 -1.94 0.28 -17.03
N LYS A 104 -3.05 0.92 -17.36
CA LYS A 104 -3.21 2.38 -17.28
C LYS A 104 -3.82 2.77 -15.95
N THR A 105 -3.54 3.98 -15.51
CA THR A 105 -4.03 4.54 -14.25
C THR A 105 -5.34 5.33 -14.41
N ASP A 106 -5.64 5.82 -15.61
CA ASP A 106 -6.84 6.60 -15.92
C ASP A 106 -8.15 5.97 -15.42
N ASP A 107 -8.27 4.64 -15.51
CA ASP A 107 -9.49 3.94 -15.11
C ASP A 107 -9.69 3.88 -13.59
N TRP A 108 -8.64 3.91 -12.77
CA TRP A 108 -8.73 3.57 -11.34
C TRP A 108 -8.06 4.55 -10.38
N ILE A 109 -7.22 5.47 -10.84
CA ILE A 109 -6.43 6.35 -9.96
C ILE A 109 -7.30 7.23 -9.05
N LEU A 110 -8.50 7.58 -9.51
CA LEU A 110 -9.49 8.37 -8.75
C LEU A 110 -10.37 7.51 -7.84
N ARG A 111 -10.34 6.18 -7.99
CA ARG A 111 -11.08 5.25 -7.14
C ARG A 111 -10.32 5.04 -5.83
N PRO A 112 -11.00 4.68 -4.73
CA PRO A 112 -10.31 4.18 -3.54
C PRO A 112 -9.41 3.01 -3.92
N HIS A 113 -8.13 3.09 -3.60
CA HIS A 113 -7.15 2.05 -3.87
C HIS A 113 -6.04 2.09 -2.82
N PHE A 114 -5.39 0.96 -2.59
CA PHE A 114 -4.26 0.88 -1.68
C PHE A 114 -3.29 -0.22 -2.10
N LEU A 115 -2.05 -0.09 -1.61
CA LEU A 115 -0.98 -1.04 -1.87
C LEU A 115 -0.79 -1.88 -0.62
N GLN A 116 -1.02 -3.18 -0.72
CA GLN A 116 -0.74 -4.15 0.34
C GLN A 116 0.58 -4.83 0.07
N ASN A 117 1.52 -4.73 1.00
CA ASN A 117 2.81 -5.38 0.87
C ASN A 117 2.64 -6.90 1.06
N THR A 118 3.24 -7.68 0.16
CA THR A 118 3.22 -9.14 0.18
C THR A 118 4.59 -9.73 0.50
N LYS A 119 5.64 -8.92 0.37
CA LYS A 119 7.01 -9.30 0.75
C LYS A 119 7.80 -8.10 1.21
N ILE A 120 8.41 -8.19 2.40
CA ILE A 120 9.23 -7.14 2.99
C ILE A 120 10.54 -7.70 3.54
N ARG A 121 11.56 -6.85 3.61
CA ARG A 121 12.79 -7.08 4.38
C ARG A 121 12.83 -6.16 5.59
N LEU A 122 13.22 -6.71 6.71
CA LEU A 122 13.46 -5.99 7.95
C LEU A 122 14.96 -5.81 8.10
N LEU A 123 15.39 -4.57 8.22
CA LEU A 123 16.79 -4.16 8.30
C LEU A 123 17.01 -3.38 9.60
N SER A 124 18.22 -3.43 10.16
CA SER A 124 18.62 -2.54 11.28
C SER A 124 19.85 -1.74 10.89
N PRO A 125 19.92 -0.43 11.16
CA PRO A 125 21.19 0.28 11.09
C PRO A 125 22.16 -0.28 12.14
N VAL A 126 23.41 -0.39 11.74
CA VAL A 126 24.50 -0.91 12.58
C VAL A 126 25.78 -0.10 12.33
N SER A 127 26.60 0.03 13.36
CA SER A 127 27.94 0.62 13.23
C SER A 127 28.94 -0.39 12.67
N ASP A 128 30.07 0.10 12.17
CA ASP A 128 31.17 -0.74 11.70
C ASP A 128 31.68 -1.70 12.79
N ASP A 129 31.76 -1.24 14.04
CA ASP A 129 32.15 -2.09 15.19
C ASP A 129 31.21 -3.27 15.40
N ILE A 130 29.91 -3.10 15.16
CA ILE A 130 28.91 -4.19 15.28
C ILE A 130 29.08 -5.15 14.10
N ILE A 131 29.29 -4.64 12.90
CA ILE A 131 29.55 -5.48 11.72
C ILE A 131 30.79 -6.34 11.91
N ASP A 132 31.88 -5.77 12.42
CA ASP A 132 33.13 -6.51 12.66
C ASP A 132 32.99 -7.57 13.74
N LYS A 133 32.07 -7.39 14.70
CA LYS A 133 31.71 -8.46 15.65
C LYS A 133 30.89 -9.55 14.98
N LEU A 134 29.93 -9.17 14.13
CA LEU A 134 29.06 -10.13 13.43
C LEU A 134 29.85 -10.98 12.42
N ARG A 135 30.82 -10.41 11.72
CA ARG A 135 31.75 -11.12 10.81
C ARG A 135 32.51 -12.27 11.46
N LYS A 136 32.65 -12.26 12.80
CA LYS A 136 33.31 -13.33 13.57
C LYS A 136 32.35 -14.50 13.88
N GLY A 137 31.05 -14.33 13.63
CA GLY A 137 30.04 -15.35 13.83
C GLY A 137 30.00 -16.34 12.66
N PRO A 138 29.72 -17.63 12.91
CA PRO A 138 29.70 -18.66 11.88
C PRO A 138 28.55 -18.51 10.87
N ASP A 139 27.47 -17.82 11.24
CA ASP A 139 26.26 -17.68 10.42
C ASP A 139 26.20 -16.35 9.64
N PHE A 140 27.20 -15.48 9.79
CA PHE A 140 27.22 -14.18 9.13
C PHE A 140 27.52 -14.30 7.63
N LYS A 141 26.76 -13.57 6.81
CA LYS A 141 27.00 -13.44 5.38
C LYS A 141 27.17 -11.97 5.01
N GLU A 142 28.18 -11.67 4.20
CA GLU A 142 28.40 -10.31 3.71
C GLU A 142 27.20 -9.82 2.85
N SER A 143 26.46 -10.75 2.23
CA SER A 143 25.21 -10.46 1.52
C SER A 143 24.08 -9.89 2.39
N ASP A 144 24.19 -10.03 3.71
CA ASP A 144 23.20 -9.52 4.66
C ASP A 144 23.43 -8.03 4.97
N ILE A 145 24.56 -7.46 4.55
CA ILE A 145 24.82 -6.03 4.65
C ILE A 145 24.24 -5.30 3.45
N VAL A 146 23.38 -4.33 3.72
CA VAL A 146 22.83 -3.39 2.75
C VAL A 146 23.44 -2.02 3.00
N ALA A 147 24.21 -1.51 2.04
CA ALA A 147 24.72 -0.14 2.09
C ALA A 147 23.67 0.84 1.58
N ARG A 148 23.39 1.90 2.35
CA ARG A 148 22.46 2.97 1.97
C ARG A 148 23.08 4.33 2.28
N GLY A 149 23.65 4.97 1.26
CA GLY A 149 24.42 6.20 1.44
C GLY A 149 25.57 5.97 2.42
N ASN A 150 25.58 6.73 3.52
CA ASN A 150 26.60 6.62 4.58
C ASN A 150 26.24 5.61 5.68
N GLN A 151 25.07 4.96 5.62
CA GLN A 151 24.63 4.00 6.62
C GLN A 151 24.82 2.57 6.11
N LYS A 152 25.22 1.69 7.03
CA LYS A 152 25.19 0.24 6.81
C LYS A 152 24.03 -0.33 7.60
N LEU A 153 23.22 -1.12 6.89
CA LEU A 153 22.07 -1.80 7.42
C LEU A 153 22.37 -3.30 7.39
N ILE A 154 21.93 -4.04 8.40
CA ILE A 154 21.98 -5.51 8.37
C ILE A 154 20.58 -6.09 8.20
N LEU A 155 20.47 -7.11 7.37
CA LEU A 155 19.27 -7.91 7.20
C LEU A 155 18.98 -8.69 8.48
N LEU A 156 17.81 -8.44 9.05
CA LEU A 156 17.31 -9.14 10.22
C LEU A 156 16.44 -10.32 9.79
N SER A 157 15.55 -10.09 8.83
CA SER A 157 14.62 -11.10 8.33
C SER A 157 13.98 -10.69 7.01
N THR A 158 13.50 -11.67 6.25
CA THR A 158 12.59 -11.48 5.11
C THR A 158 11.24 -12.08 5.47
N VAL A 159 10.17 -11.32 5.32
CA VAL A 159 8.81 -11.72 5.68
C VAL A 159 7.94 -11.73 4.42
N GLU A 160 7.19 -12.81 4.22
CA GLU A 160 6.31 -13.03 3.05
C GLU A 160 4.92 -13.48 3.51
N GLY A 161 3.86 -12.93 2.92
CA GLY A 161 2.49 -13.39 3.12
C GLY A 161 1.62 -12.52 4.05
N ASP A 162 0.52 -13.11 4.51
CA ASP A 162 -0.64 -12.40 5.08
C ASP A 162 -0.39 -11.76 6.46
N GLN A 163 0.70 -12.11 7.13
CA GLN A 163 1.09 -11.50 8.41
C GLN A 163 1.67 -10.09 8.28
N ILE A 164 2.02 -9.67 7.05
CA ILE A 164 2.69 -8.38 6.81
C ILE A 164 1.87 -7.18 7.29
N PRO A 165 0.55 -7.04 6.98
CA PRO A 165 -0.23 -5.90 7.47
C PRO A 165 -0.24 -5.76 8.99
N LEU A 166 -0.30 -6.89 9.71
CA LEU A 166 -0.26 -6.89 11.18
C LEU A 166 1.13 -6.48 11.70
N LEU A 167 2.18 -7.02 11.10
CA LEU A 167 3.57 -6.66 11.41
C LEU A 167 3.83 -5.17 11.17
N GLU A 168 3.40 -4.63 10.03
CA GLU A 168 3.54 -3.20 9.71
C GLU A 168 2.81 -2.30 10.71
N ARG A 169 1.60 -2.71 11.14
CA ARG A 169 0.88 -1.99 12.19
C ARG A 169 1.68 -1.96 13.49
N ASN A 170 2.23 -3.10 13.91
CA ASN A 170 3.04 -3.19 15.12
C ASN A 170 4.32 -2.35 15.01
N LEU A 171 4.99 -2.39 13.85
CA LEU A 171 6.17 -1.56 13.58
C LEU A 171 5.87 -0.06 13.66
N ARG A 172 4.73 0.39 13.12
CA ARG A 172 4.29 1.80 13.26
C ARG A 172 4.09 2.19 14.72
N ILE A 173 3.53 1.30 15.54
CA ILE A 173 3.36 1.55 16.98
C ILE A 173 4.73 1.70 17.67
N VAL A 174 5.67 0.80 17.38
CA VAL A 174 7.04 0.86 17.93
C VAL A 174 7.74 2.16 17.51
N GLN A 175 7.67 2.54 16.24
CA GLN A 175 8.23 3.79 15.73
C GLN A 175 7.61 5.02 16.42
N ALA A 176 6.29 5.05 16.58
CA ALA A 176 5.61 6.14 17.28
C ALA A 176 6.05 6.25 18.75
N GLN A 177 6.24 5.10 19.43
CA GLN A 177 6.77 5.05 20.80
C GLN A 177 8.21 5.57 20.88
N GLN A 178 9.06 5.23 19.91
CA GLN A 178 10.43 5.77 19.84
C GLN A 178 10.44 7.28 19.62
N THR A 179 9.61 7.80 18.71
CA THR A 179 9.46 9.25 18.49
C THR A 179 8.98 9.94 19.77
N SER A 180 7.98 9.37 20.45
CA SER A 180 7.49 9.88 21.74
C SER A 180 8.60 9.90 22.79
N LEU A 181 9.43 8.86 22.89
CA LEU A 181 10.57 8.83 23.82
C LEU A 181 11.58 9.95 23.54
N ILE A 182 11.88 10.25 22.27
CA ILE A 182 12.76 11.36 21.90
C ILE A 182 12.17 12.70 22.36
N GLN A 183 10.87 12.91 22.12
CA GLN A 183 10.17 14.12 22.53
C GLN A 183 10.13 14.26 24.06
N LEU A 184 9.86 13.19 24.79
CA LEU A 184 9.86 13.17 26.25
C LEU A 184 11.25 13.48 26.82
N ARG A 185 12.32 12.93 26.23
CA ARG A 185 13.70 13.26 26.65
C ARG A 185 14.04 14.72 26.39
N ALA A 186 13.62 15.29 25.25
CA ALA A 186 13.78 16.71 24.98
C ALA A 186 13.00 17.56 26.00
N ALA A 187 11.76 17.18 26.31
CA ALA A 187 10.94 17.84 27.33
C ALA A 187 11.54 17.73 28.74
N GLN A 188 12.18 16.60 29.08
CA GLN A 188 12.86 16.41 30.36
C GLN A 188 14.06 17.37 30.51
N GLN A 189 14.80 17.61 29.42
CA GLN A 189 15.93 18.54 29.40
C GLN A 189 15.49 20.00 29.53
N THR A 190 14.32 20.36 29.02
CA THR A 190 13.80 21.74 29.02
C THR A 190 12.86 22.05 30.17
N ALA A 191 12.38 21.03 30.91
CA ALA A 191 11.52 21.22 32.07
C ALA A 191 12.24 22.02 33.17
N ALA A 192 11.62 23.11 33.62
CA ALA A 192 12.17 23.99 34.67
C ALA A 192 11.86 23.49 36.09
N ASP A 193 10.73 22.81 36.28
CA ASP A 193 10.22 22.38 37.59
C ASP A 193 10.49 20.89 37.88
N ALA A 194 10.69 20.57 39.17
CA ALA A 194 11.01 19.23 39.64
C ALA A 194 9.85 18.24 39.48
N ASP A 195 8.59 18.67 39.67
CA ASP A 195 7.42 17.81 39.50
C ASP A 195 7.18 17.51 38.01
N ALA A 196 7.40 18.50 37.13
CA ALA A 196 7.37 18.29 35.68
C ALA A 196 8.44 17.28 35.22
N LYS A 197 9.68 17.40 35.74
CA LYS A 197 10.75 16.43 35.46
C LYS A 197 10.40 15.02 35.93
N LYS A 198 9.76 14.89 37.09
CA LYS A 198 9.35 13.59 37.63
C LYS A 198 8.26 12.93 36.78
N ARG A 199 7.21 13.67 36.40
CA ARG A 199 6.15 13.15 35.51
C ARG A 199 6.70 12.69 34.16
N VAL A 200 7.58 13.49 33.56
CA VAL A 200 8.23 13.12 32.29
C VAL A 200 9.13 11.89 32.47
N ALA A 201 9.84 11.76 33.60
CA ALA A 201 10.64 10.58 33.90
C ALA A 201 9.79 9.30 34.04
N ASP A 202 8.65 9.38 34.73
CA ASP A 202 7.72 8.26 34.88
C ASP A 202 7.15 7.82 33.51
N GLU A 203 6.83 8.77 32.64
CA GLU A 203 6.40 8.50 31.26
C GLU A 203 7.51 7.87 30.40
N ILE A 204 8.75 8.37 30.52
CA ILE A 204 9.93 7.78 29.87
C ILE A 204 10.10 6.32 30.29
N GLU A 205 9.97 6.01 31.58
CA GLU A 205 10.10 4.64 32.09
C GLU A 205 9.01 3.73 31.53
N LYS A 206 7.76 4.21 31.49
CA LYS A 206 6.62 3.47 30.94
C LYS A 206 6.82 3.15 29.45
N VAL A 207 7.20 4.15 28.65
CA VAL A 207 7.46 3.96 27.21
C VAL A 207 8.65 3.02 27.00
N THR A 208 9.70 3.15 27.81
CA THR A 208 10.89 2.28 27.74
C THR A 208 10.55 0.81 28.04
N LYS A 209 9.76 0.54 29.09
CA LYS A 209 9.30 -0.83 29.41
C LYS A 209 8.44 -1.42 28.29
N SER A 210 7.58 -0.61 27.68
CA SER A 210 6.77 -1.06 26.53
C SER A 210 7.66 -1.42 25.34
N LEU A 211 8.69 -0.61 25.04
CA LEU A 211 9.63 -0.89 23.95
C LEU A 211 10.47 -2.15 24.21
N GLN A 212 10.87 -2.41 25.46
CA GLN A 212 11.56 -3.65 25.84
C GLN A 212 10.66 -4.87 25.65
N THR A 213 9.42 -4.79 26.13
CA THR A 213 8.43 -5.87 25.96
C THR A 213 8.18 -6.15 24.47
N ASN A 214 8.09 -5.11 23.65
CA ASN A 214 7.92 -5.23 22.21
C ASN A 214 9.14 -5.89 21.54
N ALA A 215 10.37 -5.52 21.93
CA ALA A 215 11.59 -6.17 21.44
C ALA A 215 11.63 -7.67 21.79
N GLU A 216 11.20 -8.05 22.99
CA GLU A 216 11.10 -9.47 23.38
C GLU A 216 10.03 -10.22 22.58
N LEU A 217 8.89 -9.59 22.31
CA LEU A 217 7.83 -10.18 21.48
C LEU A 217 8.29 -10.33 20.02
N MET A 218 9.01 -9.33 19.49
CA MET A 218 9.63 -9.40 18.16
C MET A 218 10.68 -10.51 18.09
N LEU A 219 11.46 -10.71 19.15
CA LEU A 219 12.44 -11.79 19.23
C LEU A 219 11.74 -13.15 19.19
N LYS A 220 10.68 -13.32 19.98
CA LYS A 220 9.92 -14.58 20.04
C LYS A 220 9.17 -14.88 18.74
N THR A 221 8.61 -13.85 18.11
CA THR A 221 7.70 -14.02 16.96
C THR A 221 8.45 -14.04 15.63
N TYR A 222 9.52 -13.24 15.51
CA TYR A 222 10.21 -12.98 14.24
C TYR A 222 11.73 -13.15 14.32
N GLY A 223 12.30 -13.46 15.50
CA GLY A 223 13.75 -13.61 15.69
C GLY A 223 14.52 -12.29 15.82
N ILE A 224 13.84 -11.16 16.06
CA ILE A 224 14.43 -9.82 16.02
C ILE A 224 14.39 -9.14 17.40
N PHE A 225 15.54 -8.76 17.94
CA PHE A 225 15.62 -8.12 19.27
C PHE A 225 15.72 -6.58 19.24
N THR A 226 15.81 -5.96 18.06
CA THR A 226 15.94 -4.50 17.94
C THR A 226 14.60 -3.83 17.67
N ASN A 227 14.45 -2.61 18.19
CA ASN A 227 13.33 -1.72 17.85
C ASN A 227 13.68 -0.77 16.70
N ASP A 228 14.96 -0.67 16.32
CA ASP A 228 15.41 0.18 15.21
C ASP A 228 15.30 -0.60 13.90
N ILE A 229 14.08 -0.67 13.37
CA ILE A 229 13.74 -1.47 12.19
C ILE A 229 13.40 -0.55 11.03
N VAL A 230 14.17 -0.71 9.96
CA VAL A 230 13.90 -0.16 8.63
C VAL A 230 13.21 -1.25 7.81
N VAL A 231 12.03 -0.93 7.30
CA VAL A 231 11.28 -1.83 6.40
C VAL A 231 11.60 -1.48 4.96
N GLU A 232 11.99 -2.48 4.19
CA GLU A 232 12.13 -2.37 2.74
C GLU A 232 11.08 -3.24 2.06
N ASN A 233 10.35 -2.64 1.12
CA ASN A 233 9.29 -3.30 0.40
C ASN A 233 9.85 -4.01 -0.84
N LEU A 234 9.59 -5.30 -0.97
CA LEU A 234 10.06 -6.10 -2.09
C LEU A 234 8.95 -6.50 -3.06
N GLY A 235 7.69 -6.34 -2.66
CA GLY A 235 6.57 -6.71 -3.49
C GLY A 235 5.24 -6.42 -2.81
N GLY A 236 4.20 -6.29 -3.62
CA GLY A 236 2.86 -6.02 -3.14
C GLY A 236 1.79 -6.15 -4.19
N ILE A 237 0.55 -5.98 -3.72
CA ILE A 237 -0.66 -6.03 -4.51
C ILE A 237 -1.33 -4.67 -4.44
N LEU A 238 -1.61 -4.09 -5.61
CA LEU A 238 -2.51 -2.96 -5.72
C LEU A 238 -3.94 -3.48 -5.69
N TRP A 239 -4.70 -3.01 -4.71
CA TRP A 239 -6.13 -3.24 -4.56
C TRP A 239 -6.90 -2.00 -5.02
N VAL A 240 -7.89 -2.19 -5.89
CA VAL A 240 -8.75 -1.10 -6.40
C VAL A 240 -10.20 -1.42 -6.07
N ALA A 241 -10.93 -0.44 -5.53
CA ALA A 241 -12.34 -0.61 -5.24
C ALA A 241 -13.15 -0.84 -6.53
N LEU A 242 -13.97 -1.89 -6.52
CA LEU A 242 -14.91 -2.18 -7.59
C LEU A 242 -16.14 -1.28 -7.49
N LEU A 243 -16.63 -0.85 -8.65
CA LEU A 243 -17.96 -0.27 -8.78
C LEU A 243 -19.02 -1.38 -8.68
N GLU A 244 -20.25 -1.04 -8.27
CA GLU A 244 -21.32 -2.03 -8.10
C GLU A 244 -21.61 -2.84 -9.37
N GLU A 245 -21.57 -2.19 -10.53
CA GLU A 245 -21.78 -2.87 -11.82
C GLU A 245 -20.63 -3.82 -12.18
N GLU A 246 -19.39 -3.44 -11.86
CA GLU A 246 -18.21 -4.29 -12.09
C GLU A 246 -18.23 -5.51 -11.17
N LEU A 247 -18.67 -5.34 -9.93
CA LEU A 247 -18.84 -6.45 -8.99
C LEU A 247 -19.90 -7.44 -9.50
N LYS A 248 -21.05 -6.95 -10.00
CA LYS A 248 -22.09 -7.81 -10.60
C LYS A 248 -21.53 -8.61 -11.79
N ARG A 249 -20.84 -7.93 -12.72
CA ARG A 249 -20.21 -8.58 -13.87
C ARG A 249 -19.13 -9.60 -13.46
N TYR A 250 -18.35 -9.29 -12.43
CA TYR A 250 -17.33 -10.19 -11.91
C TYR A 250 -17.95 -11.48 -11.37
N VAL A 251 -19.00 -11.36 -10.55
CA VAL A 251 -19.73 -12.51 -10.00
C VAL A 251 -20.40 -13.31 -11.13
N GLU A 252 -21.09 -12.67 -12.08
CA GLU A 252 -21.71 -13.34 -13.23
C GLU A 252 -20.70 -14.11 -14.09
N LYS A 253 -19.52 -13.51 -14.34
CA LYS A 253 -18.42 -14.16 -15.05
C LYS A 253 -17.85 -15.34 -14.27
N ARG A 254 -17.74 -15.24 -12.94
CA ARG A 254 -17.26 -16.34 -12.10
C ARG A 254 -18.26 -17.50 -12.07
N GLU A 255 -19.54 -17.22 -11.86
CA GLU A 255 -20.59 -18.25 -11.85
C GLU A 255 -20.72 -18.97 -13.20
N SER A 256 -20.54 -18.25 -14.32
CA SER A 256 -20.48 -18.87 -15.66
C SER A 256 -19.18 -19.66 -15.93
N SER A 257 -18.12 -19.44 -15.15
CA SER A 257 -16.82 -20.12 -15.30
C SER A 257 -16.64 -21.33 -14.39
N LYS A 258 -17.58 -21.62 -13.47
CA LYS A 258 -17.52 -22.75 -12.51
C LYS A 258 -17.55 -24.16 -13.14
N GLY A 259 -17.49 -24.29 -14.47
CA GLY A 259 -17.32 -25.55 -15.20
C GLY A 259 -15.92 -25.81 -15.76
N ALA A 260 -14.96 -24.88 -15.60
CA ALA A 260 -13.60 -25.03 -16.12
C ALA A 260 -12.58 -25.26 -14.98
N LYS A 261 -11.78 -26.32 -15.13
CA LYS A 261 -10.69 -26.70 -14.21
C LYS A 261 -9.72 -25.51 -13.98
N PRO A 262 -9.21 -25.28 -12.75
CA PRO A 262 -8.42 -24.09 -12.46
C PRO A 262 -7.14 -24.11 -13.31
N ALA A 263 -7.03 -23.12 -14.21
CA ALA A 263 -5.76 -22.77 -14.80
C ALA A 263 -4.93 -22.07 -13.72
N THR A 264 -3.70 -22.54 -13.55
CA THR A 264 -2.64 -21.95 -12.75
C THR A 264 -2.67 -20.43 -12.85
N ALA A 265 -2.57 -19.74 -11.71
CA ALA A 265 -2.63 -18.29 -11.56
C ALA A 265 -1.83 -17.54 -12.63
N ALA A 266 -2.51 -17.19 -13.72
CA ALA A 266 -2.13 -16.10 -14.60
C ALA A 266 -2.85 -14.87 -14.09
N ALA A 267 -2.16 -13.73 -14.07
CA ALA A 267 -2.72 -12.44 -13.70
C ALA A 267 -4.11 -12.26 -14.35
N PRO A 268 -5.14 -11.86 -13.58
CA PRO A 268 -6.46 -11.63 -14.16
C PRO A 268 -6.31 -10.61 -15.28
N ALA A 269 -6.75 -10.97 -16.48
CA ALA A 269 -6.78 -10.06 -17.61
C ALA A 269 -7.52 -8.77 -17.19
N PRO A 270 -7.01 -7.58 -17.58
CA PRO A 270 -7.62 -6.32 -17.20
C PRO A 270 -9.11 -6.34 -17.54
N VAL A 271 -9.94 -6.02 -16.54
CA VAL A 271 -11.39 -5.87 -16.72
C VAL A 271 -11.58 -4.76 -17.76
N PRO A 272 -12.35 -4.97 -18.84
CA PRO A 272 -12.57 -3.94 -19.84
C PRO A 272 -13.18 -2.69 -19.18
N ALA A 273 -12.50 -1.56 -19.37
CA ALA A 273 -12.84 -0.25 -18.84
C ALA A 273 -14.33 0.07 -18.99
N ALA A 274 -15.09 -0.05 -17.89
CA ALA A 274 -16.42 0.52 -17.78
C ALA A 274 -16.28 1.93 -17.21
N ILE A 275 -16.50 2.90 -18.09
CA ILE A 275 -16.71 4.36 -17.92
C ILE A 275 -16.52 4.89 -16.48
N ALA A 276 -15.27 4.93 -16.01
CA ALA A 276 -14.89 5.98 -15.07
C ALA A 276 -15.02 7.34 -15.80
N PRO A 277 -15.26 8.46 -15.10
CA PRO A 277 -15.20 9.78 -15.73
C PRO A 277 -13.81 9.95 -16.34
N LYS A 278 -13.72 9.73 -17.65
CA LYS A 278 -12.51 9.95 -18.40
C LYS A 278 -12.17 11.42 -18.23
N PHE A 279 -10.88 11.73 -18.17
CA PHE A 279 -10.41 13.10 -18.35
C PHE A 279 -10.72 13.53 -19.80
N GLU A 280 -11.99 13.84 -20.05
CA GLU A 280 -12.48 14.31 -21.34
C GLU A 280 -11.99 15.73 -21.54
N ALA A 281 -11.28 15.93 -22.65
CA ALA A 281 -11.03 17.27 -23.13
C ALA A 281 -12.38 17.87 -23.54
N VAL A 282 -12.79 18.93 -22.87
CA VAL A 282 -13.91 19.76 -23.34
C VAL A 282 -13.57 20.24 -24.74
N LYS A 283 -14.23 19.69 -25.76
CA LYS A 283 -14.16 20.23 -27.13
C LYS A 283 -14.70 21.65 -27.09
N THR A 284 -13.81 22.63 -27.23
CA THR A 284 -14.19 24.02 -27.52
C THR A 284 -14.75 24.06 -28.94
N GLU A 285 -16.07 24.01 -29.05
CA GLU A 285 -16.76 24.27 -30.31
C GLU A 285 -16.62 25.78 -30.62
N ALA A 286 -15.78 26.09 -31.62
CA ALA A 286 -15.62 27.46 -32.08
C ALA A 286 -16.95 27.96 -32.69
N PRO A 287 -17.46 29.14 -32.31
CA PRO A 287 -18.70 29.66 -32.89
C PRO A 287 -18.48 29.98 -34.37
N LYS A 288 -19.32 29.40 -35.24
CA LYS A 288 -19.37 29.70 -36.68
C LYS A 288 -19.54 31.21 -36.89
N PRO A 289 -18.80 31.83 -37.83
CA PRO A 289 -19.00 33.23 -38.15
C PRO A 289 -20.40 33.40 -38.78
N LYS A 290 -21.23 34.25 -38.16
CA LYS A 290 -22.44 34.78 -38.79
C LYS A 290 -22.00 35.62 -39.97
N LYS A 291 -22.41 35.23 -41.18
CA LYS A 291 -22.38 36.11 -42.35
C LYS A 291 -23.37 37.25 -42.11
N ALA A 292 -22.86 38.48 -42.15
CA ALA A 292 -23.57 39.69 -42.53
C ALA A 292 -22.56 40.57 -43.26
#